data_AF-A0A6G2D9N5-F1
#
_entry.id   AF-A0A6G2D9N5-F1
#
_cell.length_a   1.000
_cell.length_b   1.000
_cell.length_c   1.000
_cell.angle_alpha   90.00
_cell.angle_beta   90.00
_cell.angle_gamma   90.00
#
_symmetry.space_group_name_H-M   'P 1'
#
loop_
_entity.id
_entity.type
_entity.pdbx_description
1 polymer ?
#
loop_
_entity_poly.entity_id
_entity_poly.type
_entity_poly.pdbx_seq_one_letter_code
_entity_poly.pdbx_strand_id
1 'polypeptide(L)'
;MATYGFLDILEEELDKNFPFDFEISWDKRNHAVEVSFLLEAQNAAGVEMVDEDGEVSSDDILFEEAVLFYNPAKSTVNAEDYLTVIP
;
A
#
# COMPACT_ATOMS: atom_id res chain seq x y z
N MET A 1 -21.39 20.18 -9.60
CA MET A 1 -20.53 19.95 -8.43
C MET A 1 -20.16 18.48 -8.53
N ALA A 2 -18.89 18.13 -8.76
CA ALA A 2 -18.53 16.72 -8.83
C ALA A 2 -18.84 16.09 -7.47
N THR A 3 -19.77 15.13 -7.45
CA THR A 3 -20.45 14.70 -6.22
C THR A 3 -19.51 13.91 -5.29
N TYR A 4 -18.41 13.36 -5.81
CA TYR A 4 -17.32 12.73 -5.05
C TYR A 4 -15.99 12.89 -5.81
N GLY A 5 -14.90 13.18 -5.10
CA GLY A 5 -13.54 13.17 -5.63
C GLY A 5 -12.97 11.75 -5.70
N PHE A 6 -11.85 11.59 -6.42
CA PHE A 6 -11.15 10.30 -6.52
C PHE A 6 -10.80 9.72 -5.14
N LEU A 7 -10.28 10.56 -4.24
CA LEU A 7 -9.92 10.15 -2.87
C LEU A 7 -11.13 9.68 -2.08
N ASP A 8 -12.26 10.39 -2.18
CA ASP A 8 -13.48 10.02 -1.44
C ASP A 8 -13.99 8.63 -1.83
N ILE A 9 -13.97 8.32 -3.14
CA ILE A 9 -14.37 7.01 -3.66
C ILE A 9 -13.37 5.93 -3.26
N LEU A 10 -12.07 6.24 -3.33
CA LEU A 10 -11.03 5.30 -2.98
C LEU A 10 -11.12 4.89 -1.51
N GLU A 11 -11.25 5.86 -0.61
CA GLU A 11 -11.44 5.63 0.83
C GLU A 11 -12.71 4.82 1.10
N GLU A 12 -13.84 5.21 0.51
CA GLU A 12 -15.12 4.50 0.66
C GLU A 12 -15.06 3.03 0.21
N GLU A 13 -14.38 2.74 -0.90
CA GLU A 13 -14.25 1.38 -1.42
C GLU A 13 -13.26 0.53 -0.63
N LEU A 14 -12.16 1.11 -0.13
CA LEU A 14 -11.21 0.43 0.74
C LEU A 14 -11.85 0.10 2.08
N ASP A 15 -12.54 1.04 2.72
CA ASP A 15 -13.25 0.82 3.99
C ASP A 15 -14.29 -0.31 3.91
N LYS A 16 -14.93 -0.49 2.75
CA LYS A 16 -15.96 -1.53 2.56
C LYS A 16 -15.38 -2.91 2.26
N ASN A 17 -14.35 -2.96 1.43
CA ASN A 17 -13.92 -4.20 0.79
C ASN A 17 -12.54 -4.68 1.24
N PHE A 18 -11.76 -3.84 1.93
CA PHE A 18 -10.39 -4.12 2.32
C PHE A 18 -10.30 -4.27 3.85
N PRO A 19 -10.18 -5.50 4.38
CA PRO A 19 -10.27 -5.77 5.81
C PRO A 19 -8.96 -5.54 6.58
N PHE A 20 -7.96 -4.94 5.93
CA PHE A 20 -6.63 -4.72 6.50
C PHE A 20 -6.43 -3.24 6.80
N ASP A 21 -5.50 -2.94 7.70
CA ASP A 21 -5.14 -1.57 7.99
C ASP A 21 -4.45 -0.94 6.77
N PHE A 22 -4.89 0.26 6.42
CA PHE A 22 -4.35 1.01 5.31
C PHE A 22 -4.24 2.50 5.64
N GLU A 23 -3.37 3.20 4.93
CA GLU A 23 -3.21 4.65 4.97
C GLU A 23 -3.19 5.21 3.55
N ILE A 24 -3.91 6.33 3.34
CA ILE A 24 -3.91 7.06 2.07
C ILE A 24 -3.09 8.33 2.23
N SER A 25 -2.00 8.44 1.45
CA SER A 25 -1.12 9.62 1.42
C SER A 25 -1.22 10.33 0.07
N TRP A 26 -1.44 11.65 0.08
CA TRP A 26 -1.53 12.45 -1.15
C TRP A 26 -0.36 13.41 -1.33
N ASP A 27 0.54 13.08 -2.27
CA ASP A 27 1.54 14.02 -2.76
C ASP A 27 0.94 14.95 -3.82
N LYS A 28 0.46 16.10 -3.33
CA LYS A 28 -0.09 17.18 -4.16
C LYS A 28 0.92 17.75 -5.17
N ARG A 29 2.22 17.70 -4.87
CA ARG A 29 3.28 18.27 -5.74
C ARG A 29 3.58 17.32 -6.89
N ASN A 30 3.67 16.03 -6.58
CA ASN A 30 3.92 14.99 -7.58
C ASN A 30 2.63 14.50 -8.26
N HIS A 31 1.45 15.01 -7.88
CA HIS A 31 0.16 14.54 -8.42
C HIS A 31 -0.03 13.02 -8.28
N ALA A 32 0.38 12.47 -7.14
CA ALA A 32 0.32 11.05 -6.87
C ALA A 32 -0.35 10.76 -5.52
N VAL A 33 -1.09 9.66 -5.45
CA VAL A 33 -1.78 9.18 -4.26
C VAL A 33 -1.26 7.79 -3.96
N GLU A 34 -0.70 7.61 -2.78
CA GLU A 34 -0.15 6.36 -2.29
C GLU A 34 -1.14 5.73 -1.32
N VAL A 35 -1.31 4.41 -1.43
CA VAL A 35 -2.08 3.60 -0.48
C VAL A 35 -1.11 2.58 0.09
N SER A 36 -0.68 2.78 1.33
CA SER A 36 0.10 1.81 2.09
C SER A 36 -0.84 0.92 2.89
N PHE A 37 -0.48 -0.34 3.07
CA PHE A 37 -1.28 -1.28 3.86
C PHE A 37 -0.41 -2.29 4.59
N LEU A 38 -0.93 -2.78 5.71
CA LEU A 38 -0.29 -3.78 6.57
C LEU A 38 -1.16 -5.03 6.66
N LEU A 39 -0.61 -6.16 6.27
CA LEU A 39 -1.20 -7.48 6.48
C LEU A 39 -0.48 -8.18 7.63
N GLU A 40 -1.25 -8.57 8.64
CA GLU A 40 -0.77 -9.39 9.74
C GLU A 40 -1.33 -10.81 9.60
N ALA A 41 -0.45 -11.81 9.65
CA ALA A 41 -0.84 -13.21 9.60
C ALA A 41 -0.15 -14.01 10.71
N GLN A 42 -0.95 -14.74 11.48
CA GLN A 42 -0.42 -15.59 12.54
C GLN A 42 0.41 -16.74 11.96
N ASN A 43 1.65 -16.90 12.44
CA ASN A 43 2.55 -17.96 12.01
C ASN A 43 2.48 -19.16 12.95
N ALA A 44 1.30 -19.78 13.07
CA ALA A 44 1.09 -20.87 14.04
C ALA A 44 1.99 -22.11 13.81
N ALA A 45 2.49 -22.30 12.59
CA ALA A 45 3.40 -23.39 12.26
C ALA A 45 4.88 -23.07 12.56
N GLY A 46 5.19 -21.83 12.96
CA GLY A 46 6.55 -21.38 13.23
C GLY A 46 7.44 -21.49 11.99
N VAL A 47 6.91 -21.14 10.81
CA VAL A 47 7.68 -21.14 9.56
C VAL A 47 8.84 -20.17 9.71
N GLU A 48 10.06 -20.66 9.49
CA GLU A 48 11.25 -19.82 9.48
C GLU A 48 11.22 -18.91 8.24
N MET A 49 11.27 -17.61 8.50
CA MET A 49 11.35 -16.54 7.52
C MET A 49 12.72 -15.88 7.63
N VAL A 50 13.20 -15.33 6.51
CA VAL A 50 14.49 -14.65 6.44
C VAL A 50 14.24 -13.26 5.87
N ASP A 51 14.73 -12.23 6.57
CA ASP A 51 14.64 -10.85 6.09
C ASP A 51 15.79 -10.48 5.13
N GLU A 52 15.82 -9.21 4.69
CA GLU A 52 16.84 -8.71 3.75
C GLU A 52 18.26 -8.70 4.33
N ASP A 53 18.39 -8.60 5.66
CA ASP A 53 19.67 -8.64 6.37
C ASP A 53 20.12 -10.09 6.67
N GLY A 54 19.28 -11.08 6.37
CA GLY A 54 19.54 -12.50 6.57
C GLY A 54 19.20 -13.00 7.98
N GLU A 55 18.45 -12.22 8.77
CA GLU A 55 17.98 -12.62 10.08
C GLU A 55 16.83 -13.61 9.95
N VAL A 56 16.86 -14.67 10.76
CA VAL A 56 15.84 -15.72 10.77
C VAL A 56 14.86 -15.47 11.89
N SER A 57 13.57 -15.42 11.59
CA SER A 57 12.49 -15.31 12.57
C SER A 57 11.41 -16.38 12.34
N SER A 58 10.66 -16.70 13.39
CA SER A 58 9.48 -17.58 13.31
C SER A 58 8.25 -16.92 13.94
N ASP A 59 8.31 -15.60 14.09
CA ASP A 59 7.24 -14.77 14.62
C ASP A 59 6.08 -14.67 13.62
N ASP A 60 5.03 -13.95 14.01
CA ASP A 60 3.92 -13.64 13.12
C ASP A 60 4.40 -12.82 11.91
N ILE A 61 3.75 -13.06 10.78
CA ILE A 61 4.15 -12.50 9.50
C ILE A 61 3.52 -11.11 9.37
N LEU A 62 4.37 -10.11 9.21
CA LEU A 62 3.97 -8.74 8.86
C LEU A 62 4.36 -8.50 7.41
N PHE A 63 3.40 -8.06 6.61
CA PHE A 63 3.61 -7.71 5.21
C PHE A 63 3.13 -6.28 4.97
N GLU A 64 4.08 -5.37 4.80
CA GLU A 64 3.85 -3.95 4.53
C GLU A 64 4.20 -3.65 3.08
N GLU A 65 3.25 -3.07 2.34
CA GLU A 65 3.42 -2.73 0.94
C GLU A 65 2.61 -1.49 0.57
N ALA A 66 2.93 -0.90 -0.58
CA ALA A 66 2.25 0.29 -1.08
C ALA A 66 1.90 0.22 -2.57
N VAL A 67 0.77 0.83 -2.92
CA VAL A 67 0.30 1.03 -4.30
C VAL A 67 0.23 2.52 -4.61
N LEU A 68 0.75 2.93 -5.75
CA LEU A 68 0.78 4.34 -6.16
C LEU A 68 -0.15 4.60 -7.34
N PHE A 69 -1.11 5.52 -7.17
CA PHE A 69 -1.82 6.16 -8.28
C PHE A 69 -1.09 7.43 -8.69
N TYR A 70 -0.81 7.63 -9.97
CA TYR A 70 -0.01 8.77 -10.43
C TYR A 70 -0.58 9.40 -11.69
N ASN A 71 -0.21 10.64 -11.98
CA ASN A 71 -0.54 11.30 -13.23
C ASN A 71 0.62 11.13 -14.23
N PRO A 72 0.46 10.37 -15.33
CA PRO A 72 1.57 10.08 -16.25
C PRO A 72 2.13 11.31 -16.97
N ALA A 73 1.40 12.43 -16.99
CA ALA A 73 1.87 13.68 -17.59
C ALA A 73 2.61 14.61 -16.62
N LYS A 74 2.56 14.33 -15.30
CA LYS A 74 3.03 15.27 -14.27
C LYS A 74 3.87 14.63 -13.17
N SER A 75 3.71 13.33 -12.93
CA SER A 75 4.38 12.62 -11.85
C SER A 75 5.70 12.03 -12.31
N THR A 76 6.69 12.06 -11.42
CA THR A 76 7.90 11.24 -11.52
C THR A 76 7.74 10.08 -10.54
N VAL A 77 7.88 8.85 -11.03
CA VAL A 77 7.63 7.63 -10.25
C VAL A 77 8.81 6.69 -10.39
N ASN A 78 9.28 6.15 -9.26
CA ASN A 78 10.15 4.99 -9.24
C ASN A 78 9.28 3.75 -8.96
N ALA A 79 9.09 2.90 -9.98
CA ALA A 79 8.15 1.79 -9.87
C ALA A 79 8.67 0.63 -8.99
N GLU A 80 9.97 0.60 -8.68
CA GLU A 80 10.57 -0.45 -7.83
C GLU A 80 10.25 -0.25 -6.34
N ASP A 81 9.83 0.96 -5.95
CA ASP A 81 9.51 1.30 -4.54
C ASP A 81 8.07 0.90 -4.15
N TYR A 82 7.30 0.32 -5.09
CA TYR A 82 5.88 0.05 -4.93
C TYR A 82 5.52 -1.34 -5.44
N LEU A 83 4.56 -1.99 -4.78
CA LEU A 83 3.95 -3.23 -5.26
C LEU A 83 3.35 -3.06 -6.67
N THR A 84 2.69 -1.92 -6.91
CA THR A 84 2.23 -1.55 -8.26
C THR A 84 2.02 -0.05 -8.40
N VAL A 85 2.12 0.42 -9.65
CA VAL A 85 1.89 1.82 -10.02
C VAL A 85 0.78 1.91 -11.07
N ILE A 86 -0.20 2.78 -10.84
CA ILE A 86 -1.44 2.89 -11.60
C ILE A 86 -1.55 4.32 -12.18
N PRO A 87 -1.54 4.49 -13.52
CA PRO A 87 -1.62 5.80 -14.18
C PRO A 87 -3.04 6.38 -14.27
#